data_AF-A0A382K479-F1
#
_entry.id   AF-A0A382K479-F1
#
_cell.length_a   1.000
_cell.length_b   1.000
_cell.length_c   1.000
_cell.angle_alpha   90.00
_cell.angle_beta   90.00
_cell.angle_gamma   90.00
#
_symmetry.space_group_name_H-M   'P 1'
#
loop_
_entity.id
_entity.type
_entity.pdbx_description
1 polymer ?
#
loop_
_entity_poly.entity_id
_entity_poly.type
_entity_poly.pdbx_seq_one_letter_code
_entity_poly.pdbx_strand_id
1 'polypeptide(L)'
;MGNISANKLGGLGLLIGPGFATVIFLVVFMVLGNTGSGDPRDFQASFDKQSDLAHILGLLPGISLIFFLYGINTLYNHVRENGQNEALFRLGGMGVFFGILGIVVSIGLNSGTQFGGLSGLPDGYQYTISLIGGAIQSYTGLIFAIGFTLIALAVSSNKDGVNKIFAYVVALIGLINIVVSFINFADTSTWQSTFIITPITYVVISIWTATLGLDLMKK
;
A
#
# COMPACT_ATOMS: atom_id res chain seq x y z
N MET A 1 14.59 30.42 2.45
CA MET A 1 13.52 29.41 2.30
C MET A 1 12.91 29.21 3.68
N GLY A 2 11.59 29.42 3.85
CA GLY A 2 10.95 29.28 5.15
C GLY A 2 10.93 27.82 5.61
N ASN A 3 11.14 27.56 6.91
CA ASN A 3 11.16 26.21 7.46
C ASN A 3 9.77 25.56 7.35
N ILE A 4 9.68 24.36 6.74
CA ILE A 4 8.46 23.57 6.71
C ILE A 4 8.24 22.90 8.08
N SER A 5 7.04 23.01 8.64
CA SER A 5 6.70 22.34 9.91
C SER A 5 6.51 20.83 9.70
N ALA A 6 6.72 20.04 10.77
CA ALA A 6 6.47 18.61 10.76
C ALA A 6 5.02 18.29 10.37
N ASN A 7 4.05 19.06 10.87
CA ASN A 7 2.63 18.91 10.54
C ASN A 7 2.35 19.15 9.06
N LYS A 8 3.00 20.15 8.46
CA LYS A 8 2.83 20.46 7.05
C LYS A 8 3.42 19.37 6.17
N LEU A 9 4.63 18.89 6.48
CA LEU A 9 5.26 17.80 5.73
C LEU A 9 4.52 16.47 5.93
N GLY A 10 4.09 16.17 7.16
CA GLY A 10 3.35 14.95 7.49
C GLY A 10 1.98 14.93 6.84
N GLY A 11 1.29 16.07 6.82
CA GLY A 11 0.00 16.20 6.16
C GLY A 11 0.10 16.05 4.66
N LEU A 12 1.14 16.59 4.02
CA LEU A 12 1.45 16.33 2.61
C LEU A 12 1.77 14.85 2.35
N GLY A 13 2.50 14.20 3.26
CA GLY A 13 2.79 12.76 3.17
C GLY A 13 1.53 11.89 3.21
N LEU A 14 0.56 12.22 4.07
CA LEU A 14 -0.74 11.55 4.13
C LEU A 14 -1.63 11.86 2.93
N LEU A 15 -1.56 13.10 2.41
CA LEU A 15 -2.35 13.54 1.26
C LEU A 15 -1.89 12.92 -0.06
N ILE A 16 -0.57 12.92 -0.29
CA ILE A 16 0.00 12.56 -1.58
C ILE A 16 0.43 11.09 -1.61
N GLY A 17 0.96 10.53 -0.52
CA GLY A 17 1.62 9.22 -0.55
C GLY A 17 0.75 8.09 -1.11
N PRO A 18 -0.40 7.77 -0.50
CA PRO A 18 -1.30 6.71 -0.96
C PRO A 18 -2.03 7.08 -2.26
N GLY A 19 -2.43 8.34 -2.42
CA GLY A 19 -3.13 8.82 -3.62
C GLY A 19 -2.25 8.73 -4.87
N PHE A 20 -0.99 9.18 -4.78
CA PHE A 20 -0.02 9.08 -5.86
C PHE A 20 0.34 7.63 -6.17
N ALA A 21 0.54 6.78 -5.14
CA ALA A 21 0.74 5.34 -5.35
C ALA A 21 -0.42 4.73 -6.17
N THR A 22 -1.66 5.07 -5.80
CA THR A 22 -2.88 4.57 -6.45
C THR A 22 -2.97 5.05 -7.89
N VAL A 23 -2.74 6.35 -8.16
CA VAL A 23 -2.80 6.90 -9.52
C VAL A 23 -1.74 6.28 -10.41
N ILE A 24 -0.49 6.17 -9.93
CA ILE A 24 0.59 5.55 -10.69
C ILE A 24 0.29 4.07 -10.97
N PHE A 25 -0.22 3.34 -9.97
CA PHE A 25 -0.63 1.95 -10.16
C PHE A 25 -1.69 1.82 -11.27
N LEU A 26 -2.73 2.67 -11.25
CA LEU A 26 -3.76 2.66 -12.30
C LEU A 26 -3.18 3.00 -13.68
N VAL A 27 -2.27 3.97 -13.78
CA VAL A 27 -1.63 4.32 -15.07
C VAL A 27 -0.77 3.16 -15.59
N VAL A 28 0.06 2.55 -14.73
CA VAL A 28 0.94 1.45 -15.11
C VAL A 28 0.13 0.21 -15.50
N PHE A 29 -0.94 -0.14 -14.78
CA PHE A 29 -1.69 -1.36 -15.04
C PHE A 29 -2.84 -1.19 -16.03
N MET A 30 -3.54 -0.05 -16.06
CA MET A 30 -4.71 0.15 -16.92
C MET A 30 -4.43 0.91 -18.22
N VAL A 31 -3.34 1.67 -18.31
CA VAL A 31 -3.05 2.51 -19.49
C VAL A 31 -1.83 2.01 -20.24
N LEU A 32 -0.74 1.72 -19.51
CA LEU A 32 0.53 1.30 -20.09
C LEU A 32 0.74 -0.21 -20.06
N GLY A 33 -0.02 -0.90 -19.21
CA GLY A 33 -0.04 -2.36 -19.14
C GLY A 33 -0.74 -2.91 -20.38
N ASN A 34 -0.38 -4.11 -20.78
CA ASN A 34 -1.15 -4.86 -21.77
C ASN A 34 -2.48 -5.26 -21.10
N THR A 35 -3.45 -4.34 -21.08
CA THR A 35 -4.70 -4.51 -20.34
C THR A 35 -5.54 -5.61 -20.95
N GLY A 36 -5.55 -6.77 -20.30
CA GLY A 36 -6.52 -7.84 -20.52
C GLY A 36 -5.92 -9.22 -20.35
N SER A 37 -6.50 -10.01 -19.45
CA SER A 37 -6.44 -11.49 -19.41
C SER A 37 -5.12 -12.19 -19.07
N GLY A 38 -4.43 -11.77 -18.01
CA GLY A 38 -3.62 -12.71 -17.24
C GLY A 38 -4.47 -13.31 -16.12
N ASP A 39 -4.59 -14.63 -16.05
CA ASP A 39 -5.01 -15.29 -14.81
C ASP A 39 -4.05 -14.79 -13.70
N PRO A 40 -4.51 -14.27 -12.55
CA PRO A 40 -3.61 -13.79 -11.49
C PRO A 40 -2.71 -14.92 -10.90
N ARG A 41 -2.96 -16.17 -11.27
CA ARG A 41 -2.13 -17.33 -10.98
C ARG A 41 -1.11 -17.64 -12.09
N ASP A 42 -1.34 -17.11 -13.29
CA ASP A 42 -0.44 -17.25 -14.43
C ASP A 42 0.63 -16.17 -14.37
N PHE A 43 1.68 -16.48 -13.62
CA PHE A 43 2.86 -15.64 -13.59
C PHE A 43 3.45 -15.53 -15.01
N GLN A 44 3.44 -16.60 -15.84
CA GLN A 44 4.09 -16.64 -17.16
C GLN A 44 3.52 -15.63 -18.18
N ALA A 45 2.23 -15.34 -18.11
CA ALA A 45 1.57 -14.39 -19.02
C ALA A 45 1.90 -12.91 -18.75
N SER A 46 2.55 -12.58 -17.63
CA SER A 46 2.81 -11.18 -17.22
C SER A 46 4.14 -10.60 -17.75
N PHE A 47 4.82 -11.29 -18.68
CA PHE A 47 6.25 -11.04 -18.96
C PHE A 47 6.62 -10.52 -20.35
N ASP A 48 5.66 -9.98 -21.10
CA ASP A 48 6.07 -9.05 -22.16
C ASP A 48 6.89 -7.93 -21.50
N LYS A 49 8.13 -7.72 -21.96
CA LYS A 49 8.99 -6.66 -21.41
C LYS A 49 8.18 -5.37 -21.39
N GLN A 50 7.99 -4.84 -20.19
CA GLN A 50 7.28 -3.58 -20.04
C GLN A 50 8.02 -2.50 -20.82
N SER A 51 7.29 -1.52 -21.35
CA SER A 51 7.95 -0.33 -21.88
C SER A 51 8.83 0.30 -20.79
N ASP A 52 9.95 0.90 -21.17
CA ASP A 52 10.86 1.57 -20.22
C ASP A 52 10.11 2.59 -19.34
N LEU A 53 9.08 3.24 -19.91
CA LEU A 53 8.20 4.15 -19.17
C LEU A 53 7.37 3.43 -18.10
N ALA A 54 6.72 2.31 -18.44
CA ALA A 54 5.94 1.53 -17.49
C ALA A 54 6.82 0.97 -16.37
N HIS A 55 8.04 0.54 -16.71
CA HIS A 55 9.03 0.07 -15.75
C HIS A 55 9.42 1.16 -14.75
N ILE A 56 9.80 2.35 -15.22
CA ILE A 56 10.20 3.47 -14.35
C ILE A 56 9.04 3.92 -13.47
N LEU A 57 7.83 4.04 -14.04
CA LEU A 57 6.65 4.44 -13.27
C LEU A 57 6.29 3.40 -12.21
N GLY A 58 6.48 2.10 -12.48
CA GLY A 58 6.24 1.02 -11.54
C GLY A 58 7.08 1.07 -10.25
N LEU A 59 8.19 1.81 -10.25
CA LEU A 59 9.04 2.00 -9.07
C LEU A 59 8.52 3.07 -8.10
N LEU A 60 7.77 4.05 -8.62
CA LEU A 60 7.36 5.24 -7.87
C LEU A 60 6.40 4.97 -6.69
N PRO A 61 5.48 3.98 -6.72
CA PRO A 61 4.64 3.67 -5.57
C PRO A 61 5.44 3.32 -4.32
N GLY A 62 6.57 2.62 -4.45
CA GLY A 62 7.44 2.30 -3.32
C GLY A 62 7.99 3.57 -2.65
N ILE A 63 8.36 4.56 -3.45
CA ILE A 63 8.88 5.85 -2.97
C ILE A 63 7.77 6.67 -2.29
N SER A 64 6.57 6.71 -2.88
CA SER A 64 5.47 7.51 -2.35
C SER A 64 4.98 7.02 -0.99
N LEU A 65 5.07 5.71 -0.74
CA LEU A 65 4.73 5.11 0.55
C LEU A 65 5.71 5.49 1.67
N ILE A 66 6.95 5.90 1.35
CA ILE A 66 7.89 6.42 2.36
C ILE A 66 7.38 7.76 2.91
N PHE A 67 6.88 8.65 2.04
CA PHE A 67 6.24 9.90 2.47
C PHE A 67 4.98 9.64 3.31
N PHE A 68 4.21 8.62 2.93
CA PHE A 68 3.07 8.18 3.71
C PHE A 68 3.46 7.72 5.12
N LEU A 69 4.52 6.93 5.25
CA LEU A 69 5.03 6.49 6.55
C LEU A 69 5.44 7.67 7.44
N TYR A 70 6.08 8.69 6.89
CA TYR A 70 6.38 9.93 7.62
C TYR A 70 5.09 10.62 8.10
N GLY A 71 4.07 10.67 7.24
CA GLY A 71 2.74 11.18 7.58
C GLY A 71 2.08 10.42 8.74
N ILE A 72 2.14 9.09 8.74
CA ILE A 72 1.61 8.24 9.82
C ILE A 72 2.36 8.49 11.14
N ASN A 73 3.69 8.62 11.11
CA ASN A 73 4.48 8.94 12.30
C ASN A 73 4.15 10.33 12.87
N THR A 74 3.86 11.30 12.00
CA THR A 74 3.44 12.64 12.44
C THR A 74 2.04 12.61 13.07
N LEU A 75 1.14 11.79 12.52
CA LEU A 75 -0.18 11.55 13.09
C LEU A 75 -0.10 10.84 14.45
N TYR A 76 0.81 9.87 14.60
CA TYR A 76 1.06 9.17 15.87
C TYR A 76 1.40 10.14 17.00
N ASN A 77 2.26 11.14 16.75
CA ASN A 77 2.64 12.12 17.76
C ASN A 77 1.41 12.85 18.36
N HIS A 78 0.41 13.15 17.54
CA HIS A 78 -0.83 13.77 18.00
C HIS A 78 -1.71 12.83 18.81
N VAL A 79 -1.79 11.55 18.41
CA VAL A 79 -2.54 10.54 19.18
C VAL A 79 -1.87 10.29 20.53
N ARG A 80 -0.54 10.29 20.57
CA ARG A 80 0.25 10.17 21.80
C ARG A 80 -0.03 11.31 22.77
N GLU A 81 -0.11 12.55 22.29
CA GLU A 81 -0.45 13.73 23.11
C GLU A 81 -1.85 13.64 23.74
N ASN A 82 -2.81 13.04 23.03
CA ASN A 82 -4.17 12.83 23.54
C ASN A 82 -4.28 11.65 24.54
N GLY A 83 -3.27 10.77 24.62
CA GLY A 83 -3.16 9.67 25.58
C GLY A 83 -4.09 8.47 25.37
N GLN A 84 -5.08 8.54 24.48
CA GLN A 84 -6.03 7.43 24.22
C GLN A 84 -5.58 6.57 23.04
N ASN A 85 -5.56 5.24 23.23
CA ASN A 85 -5.25 4.25 22.18
C ASN A 85 -3.88 4.42 21.50
N GLU A 86 -2.92 5.03 22.19
CA GLU A 86 -1.54 5.16 21.71
C GLU A 86 -0.92 3.79 21.39
N ALA A 87 -1.03 2.83 22.31
CA ALA A 87 -0.47 1.48 22.13
C ALA A 87 -1.04 0.79 20.88
N LEU A 88 -2.34 0.98 20.62
CA LEU A 88 -3.02 0.45 19.46
C LEU A 88 -2.50 1.08 18.16
N PHE A 89 -2.34 2.42 18.15
CA PHE A 89 -1.78 3.14 17.01
C PHE A 89 -0.34 2.69 16.74
N ARG A 90 0.48 2.57 17.79
CA ARG A 90 1.89 2.18 17.68
C ARG A 90 2.04 0.76 17.12
N LEU A 91 1.25 -0.19 17.61
CA LEU A 91 1.21 -1.55 17.06
C LEU A 91 0.77 -1.52 15.58
N GLY A 92 -0.25 -0.72 15.27
CA GLY A 92 -0.71 -0.53 13.91
C GLY A 92 0.36 0.06 12.97
N GLY A 93 1.13 1.04 13.47
CA GLY A 93 2.24 1.66 12.77
C GLY A 93 3.35 0.67 12.42
N MET A 94 3.64 -0.31 13.29
CA MET A 94 4.57 -1.40 12.98
C MET A 94 4.07 -2.24 11.80
N GLY A 95 2.77 -2.56 11.77
CA GLY A 95 2.18 -3.31 10.66
C GLY A 95 2.26 -2.54 9.33
N VAL A 96 1.98 -1.23 9.36
CA VAL A 96 2.15 -0.35 8.19
C VAL A 96 3.59 -0.33 7.71
N PHE A 97 4.56 -0.23 8.62
CA PHE A 97 5.98 -0.24 8.28
C PHE A 97 6.39 -1.52 7.54
N PHE A 98 6.08 -2.69 8.10
CA PHE A 98 6.41 -3.97 7.45
C PHE A 98 5.68 -4.16 6.12
N GLY A 99 4.45 -3.68 6.03
CA GLY A 99 3.69 -3.65 4.77
C GLY A 99 4.38 -2.85 3.67
N ILE A 100 4.82 -1.62 3.99
CA ILE A 100 5.54 -0.76 3.05
C ILE A 100 6.87 -1.39 2.65
N LEU A 101 7.61 -1.97 3.60
CA LEU A 101 8.84 -2.69 3.28
C LEU A 101 8.61 -3.83 2.30
N GLY A 102 7.57 -4.65 2.52
CA GLY A 102 7.26 -5.75 1.62
C GLY A 102 6.86 -5.30 0.22
N ILE A 103 6.13 -4.19 0.09
CA ILE A 103 5.83 -3.57 -1.20
C ILE A 103 7.11 -3.13 -1.90
N VAL A 104 8.01 -2.42 -1.20
CA VAL A 104 9.28 -1.94 -1.78
C VAL A 104 10.16 -3.11 -2.22
N VAL A 105 10.27 -4.16 -1.41
CA VAL A 105 11.04 -5.37 -1.75
C VAL A 105 10.44 -6.09 -2.96
N SER A 106 9.11 -6.27 -3.01
CA SER A 106 8.43 -6.90 -4.14
C SER A 106 8.61 -6.11 -5.44
N ILE A 107 8.49 -4.78 -5.39
CA ILE A 107 8.76 -3.90 -6.54
C ILE A 107 10.20 -4.07 -7.02
N GLY A 108 11.18 -4.06 -6.11
CA GLY A 108 12.59 -4.24 -6.45
C GLY A 108 12.90 -5.60 -7.09
N LEU A 109 12.33 -6.68 -6.55
CA LEU A 109 12.47 -8.03 -7.11
C LEU A 109 11.88 -8.11 -8.52
N ASN A 110 10.64 -7.65 -8.69
CA ASN A 110 9.99 -7.68 -10.01
C ASN A 110 10.71 -6.77 -11.02
N SER A 111 11.25 -5.63 -10.57
CA SER A 111 12.06 -4.75 -11.40
C SER A 111 13.31 -5.46 -11.95
N GLY A 112 13.98 -6.28 -11.15
CA GLY A 112 15.17 -7.03 -11.58
C GLY A 112 14.90 -7.99 -12.73
N THR A 113 13.65 -8.47 -12.89
CA THR A 113 13.27 -9.33 -14.01
C THR A 113 13.27 -8.62 -15.37
N GLN A 114 13.20 -7.28 -15.36
CA GLN A 114 13.11 -6.44 -16.56
C GLN A 114 14.47 -5.93 -17.06
N PHE A 115 15.58 -6.22 -16.35
CA PHE A 115 16.89 -5.73 -16.75
C PHE A 115 17.36 -6.36 -18.07
N GLY A 116 17.94 -5.51 -18.95
CA GLY A 116 18.54 -5.94 -20.20
C GLY A 116 19.94 -6.54 -20.01
N GLY A 117 20.36 -7.41 -20.96
CA GLY A 117 21.75 -7.90 -21.02
C GLY A 117 22.14 -8.91 -19.93
N LEU A 118 21.18 -9.48 -19.22
CA LEU A 118 21.45 -10.54 -18.23
C LEU A 118 21.89 -11.83 -18.92
N SER A 119 22.90 -12.50 -18.36
CA SER A 119 23.44 -13.78 -18.85
C SER A 119 23.74 -14.73 -17.69
N GLY A 120 23.68 -16.04 -17.93
CA GLY A 120 24.00 -17.06 -16.92
C GLY A 120 22.86 -17.35 -15.92
N LEU A 121 21.63 -16.94 -16.24
CA LEU A 121 20.45 -17.24 -15.44
C LEU A 121 19.74 -18.49 -15.98
N PRO A 122 19.16 -19.32 -15.10
CA PRO A 122 18.38 -20.48 -15.52
C PRO A 122 17.10 -20.05 -16.25
N ASP A 123 16.60 -20.90 -17.13
CA ASP A 123 15.33 -20.68 -17.82
C ASP A 123 14.18 -20.54 -16.82
N GLY A 124 13.33 -19.54 -17.02
CA GLY A 124 12.19 -19.28 -16.14
C GLY A 124 12.53 -18.64 -14.80
N TYR A 125 13.75 -18.10 -14.61
CA TYR A 125 14.14 -17.41 -13.36
C TYR A 125 13.15 -16.30 -12.96
N GLN A 126 12.52 -15.63 -13.94
CA GLN A 126 11.53 -14.60 -13.73
C GLN A 126 10.32 -15.13 -12.95
N TYR A 127 9.89 -16.37 -13.22
CA TYR A 127 8.76 -17.01 -12.53
C TYR A 127 9.03 -17.19 -11.05
N THR A 128 10.24 -17.66 -10.74
CA THR A 128 10.68 -17.84 -9.36
C THR A 128 10.76 -16.50 -8.64
N ILE A 129 11.34 -15.48 -9.27
CA ILE A 129 11.46 -14.15 -8.67
C ILE A 129 10.08 -13.51 -8.43
N SER A 130 9.17 -13.58 -9.41
CA SER A 130 7.82 -13.02 -9.26
C SER A 130 6.98 -13.78 -8.25
N LEU A 131 7.12 -15.10 -8.14
CA LEU A 131 6.48 -15.88 -7.08
C LEU A 131 6.99 -15.46 -5.70
N ILE A 132 8.30 -15.29 -5.53
CA ILE A 132 8.90 -14.83 -4.28
C ILE A 132 8.41 -13.41 -3.94
N GLY A 133 8.46 -12.49 -4.91
CA GLY A 133 7.98 -11.12 -4.74
C GLY A 133 6.50 -11.07 -4.37
N GLY A 134 5.66 -11.83 -5.07
CA GLY A 134 4.24 -11.97 -4.80
C GLY A 134 3.95 -12.54 -3.42
N ALA A 135 4.67 -13.58 -2.99
CA ALA A 135 4.51 -14.15 -1.66
C ALA A 135 4.86 -13.16 -0.54
N ILE A 136 5.97 -12.42 -0.69
CA ILE A 136 6.38 -11.36 0.25
C ILE A 136 5.29 -10.28 0.30
N GLN A 137 4.84 -9.80 -0.86
CA GLN A 137 3.83 -8.74 -0.93
C GLN A 137 2.49 -9.15 -0.35
N SER A 138 2.03 -10.38 -0.60
CA SER A 138 0.78 -10.89 -0.06
C SER A 138 0.82 -10.97 1.47
N TYR A 139 1.92 -11.48 2.05
CA TYR A 139 2.01 -11.66 3.49
C TYR A 139 2.18 -10.33 4.22
N THR A 140 3.05 -9.47 3.70
CA THR A 140 3.23 -8.11 4.23
C THR A 140 2.01 -7.22 3.98
N GLY A 141 1.25 -7.45 2.91
CA GLY A 141 -0.04 -6.81 2.65
C GLY A 141 -1.11 -7.17 3.68
N LEU A 142 -1.14 -8.43 4.13
CA LEU A 142 -1.97 -8.84 5.28
C LEU A 142 -1.55 -8.11 6.56
N ILE A 143 -0.25 -8.05 6.85
CA ILE A 143 0.29 -7.31 8.01
C ILE A 143 -0.05 -5.81 7.92
N PHE A 144 0.03 -5.23 6.72
CA PHE A 144 -0.38 -3.86 6.46
C PHE A 144 -1.87 -3.66 6.76
N ALA A 145 -2.74 -4.55 6.27
CA ALA A 145 -4.18 -4.46 6.48
C ALA A 145 -4.53 -4.54 7.97
N ILE A 146 -3.90 -5.45 8.71
CA ILE A 146 -4.03 -5.54 10.17
C ILE A 146 -3.57 -4.21 10.80
N GLY A 147 -2.35 -3.78 10.51
CA GLY A 147 -1.78 -2.58 11.11
C GLY A 147 -2.61 -1.33 10.84
N PHE A 148 -3.07 -1.17 9.60
CA PHE A 148 -3.87 -0.03 9.19
C PHE A 148 -5.27 -0.04 9.80
N THR A 149 -5.86 -1.22 10.00
CA THR A 149 -7.13 -1.38 10.75
C THR A 149 -6.97 -0.93 12.20
N LEU A 150 -5.87 -1.30 12.87
CA LEU A 150 -5.59 -0.86 14.23
C LEU A 150 -5.41 0.66 14.33
N ILE A 151 -4.73 1.28 13.35
CA ILE A 151 -4.63 2.74 13.23
C ILE A 151 -6.02 3.36 13.08
N ALA A 152 -6.86 2.82 12.19
CA ALA A 152 -8.21 3.32 11.99
C ALA A 152 -9.06 3.27 13.26
N LEU A 153 -8.99 2.17 14.04
CA LEU A 153 -9.65 2.06 15.33
C LEU A 153 -9.09 3.02 16.39
N ALA A 154 -7.77 3.24 16.40
CA ALA A 154 -7.15 4.22 17.29
C ALA A 154 -7.61 5.65 16.95
N VAL A 155 -7.65 6.00 15.66
CA VAL A 155 -8.10 7.31 15.17
C VAL A 155 -9.59 7.54 15.43
N SER A 156 -10.45 6.53 15.25
CA SER A 156 -11.90 6.65 15.49
C SER A 156 -12.24 6.97 16.95
N SER A 157 -11.35 6.61 17.88
CA SER A 157 -11.52 6.91 19.31
C SER A 157 -11.02 8.31 19.69
N ASN A 158 -10.18 8.93 18.85
CA ASN A 158 -9.51 10.21 19.13
C ASN A 158 -10.04 11.39 18.29
N LYS A 159 -10.95 11.12 17.35
CA LYS A 159 -11.54 12.12 16.45
C LYS A 159 -13.04 12.18 16.66
N ASP A 160 -13.63 13.32 16.35
CA ASP A 160 -15.08 13.53 16.37
C ASP A 160 -15.67 13.71 14.97
N GLY A 161 -17.00 13.61 14.89
CA GLY A 161 -17.77 13.89 13.68
C GLY A 161 -17.41 13.00 12.49
N VAL A 162 -17.21 13.62 11.33
CA VAL A 162 -17.00 12.92 10.04
C VAL A 162 -15.73 12.04 10.07
N ASN A 163 -14.66 12.51 10.71
CA ASN A 163 -13.40 11.76 10.76
C ASN A 163 -13.52 10.47 11.58
N LYS A 164 -14.38 10.46 12.60
CA LYS A 164 -14.70 9.26 13.40
C LYS A 164 -15.43 8.20 12.57
N ILE A 165 -16.51 8.63 11.90
CA ILE A 165 -17.33 7.75 11.06
C ILE A 165 -16.47 7.17 9.94
N PHE A 166 -15.67 8.01 9.29
CA PHE A 166 -14.82 7.58 8.19
C PHE A 166 -13.74 6.59 8.66
N ALA A 167 -13.17 6.79 9.85
CA ALA A 167 -12.22 5.84 10.44
C ALA A 167 -12.86 4.46 10.70
N TYR A 168 -14.13 4.39 11.14
CA TYR A 168 -14.83 3.11 11.26
C TYR A 168 -15.09 2.44 9.90
N VAL A 169 -15.42 3.21 8.86
CA VAL A 169 -15.57 2.66 7.50
C VAL A 169 -14.25 2.05 7.02
N VAL A 170 -13.12 2.73 7.25
CA VAL A 170 -11.79 2.21 6.90
C VAL A 170 -11.45 0.95 7.70
N ALA A 171 -11.77 0.92 9.00
CA ALA A 171 -11.56 -0.27 9.82
C ALA A 171 -12.37 -1.48 9.31
N LEU A 172 -13.62 -1.26 8.89
CA LEU A 172 -14.47 -2.31 8.32
C LEU A 172 -13.89 -2.86 7.01
N ILE A 173 -13.45 -1.98 6.10
CA ILE A 173 -12.82 -2.37 4.83
C ILE A 173 -11.51 -3.12 5.10
N GLY A 174 -10.71 -2.65 6.07
CA GLY A 174 -9.51 -3.35 6.52
C GLY A 174 -9.81 -4.76 7.01
N LEU A 175 -10.87 -4.95 7.80
CA LEU A 175 -11.32 -6.27 8.26
C LEU A 175 -11.72 -7.18 7.08
N ILE A 176 -12.46 -6.66 6.10
CA ILE A 176 -12.81 -7.41 4.88
C ILE A 176 -11.53 -7.85 4.16
N ASN A 177 -10.56 -6.94 4.00
CA ASN A 177 -9.31 -7.25 3.31
C ASN A 177 -8.46 -8.29 4.06
N ILE A 178 -8.48 -8.29 5.40
CA ILE A 178 -7.84 -9.31 6.23
C ILE A 178 -8.46 -10.69 5.95
N VAL A 179 -9.79 -10.80 6.00
CA VAL A 179 -10.51 -12.07 5.77
C VAL A 179 -10.23 -12.59 4.37
N VAL A 180 -10.34 -11.73 3.36
CA VAL A 180 -10.03 -12.04 1.96
C VAL A 180 -8.59 -12.52 1.80
N SER A 181 -7.63 -11.87 2.46
CA SER A 181 -6.23 -12.26 2.40
C SER A 181 -6.02 -13.68 2.92
N PHE A 182 -6.63 -14.05 4.05
CA PHE A 182 -6.57 -15.42 4.57
C PHE A 182 -7.19 -16.44 3.61
N ILE A 183 -8.33 -16.10 2.99
CA ILE A 183 -8.96 -16.95 1.97
C ILE A 183 -8.02 -17.15 0.77
N ASN A 184 -7.43 -16.06 0.26
CA ASN A 184 -6.49 -16.11 -0.85
C ASN A 184 -5.22 -16.93 -0.51
N PHE A 185 -4.78 -16.91 0.74
CA PHE A 185 -3.67 -17.75 1.20
C PHE A 185 -4.03 -19.24 1.28
N ALA A 186 -5.26 -19.56 1.66
CA ALA A 186 -5.73 -20.93 1.76
C ALA A 186 -6.09 -21.54 0.40
N ASP A 187 -6.61 -20.73 -0.52
CA ASP A 187 -7.11 -21.18 -1.82
C ASP A 187 -6.83 -20.16 -2.92
N THR A 188 -5.90 -20.50 -3.81
CA THR A 188 -5.50 -19.64 -4.94
C THR A 188 -6.57 -19.54 -6.03
N SER A 189 -7.58 -20.41 -6.05
CA SER A 189 -8.70 -20.33 -7.00
C SER A 189 -9.53 -19.04 -6.83
N THR A 190 -9.45 -18.43 -5.64
CA THR A 190 -10.18 -17.21 -5.30
C THR A 190 -9.51 -15.93 -5.77
N TRP A 191 -8.25 -15.98 -6.22
CA TRP A 191 -7.47 -14.78 -6.54
C TRP A 191 -8.11 -13.93 -7.64
N GLN A 192 -8.75 -14.56 -8.62
CA GLN A 192 -9.40 -13.84 -9.72
C GLN A 192 -10.65 -13.08 -9.26
N SER A 193 -11.45 -13.67 -8.37
CA SER A 193 -12.67 -13.04 -7.88
C SER A 193 -12.41 -11.99 -6.80
N THR A 194 -11.33 -12.13 -6.03
CA THR A 194 -10.97 -11.21 -4.95
C THR A 194 -10.03 -10.09 -5.39
N PHE A 195 -9.44 -10.16 -6.60
CA PHE A 195 -8.50 -9.16 -7.12
C PHE A 195 -9.02 -7.72 -7.06
N ILE A 196 -10.31 -7.51 -7.29
CA ILE A 196 -10.95 -6.17 -7.30
C ILE A 196 -10.97 -5.50 -5.92
N ILE A 197 -10.84 -6.28 -4.83
CA ILE A 197 -10.94 -5.78 -3.45
C ILE A 197 -9.73 -4.89 -3.12
N THR A 198 -8.55 -5.22 -3.63
CA THR A 198 -7.32 -4.47 -3.36
C THR A 198 -7.39 -3.03 -3.91
N PRO A 199 -7.70 -2.79 -5.20
CA PRO A 199 -7.86 -1.42 -5.73
C PRO A 199 -8.91 -0.59 -4.98
N ILE A 200 -10.07 -1.19 -4.65
CA ILE A 200 -11.13 -0.49 -3.91
C ILE A 200 -10.62 -0.06 -2.52
N THR A 201 -9.93 -0.97 -1.83
CA THR A 201 -9.35 -0.68 -0.51
C THR A 201 -8.35 0.47 -0.58
N TYR A 202 -7.48 0.46 -1.60
CA TYR A 202 -6.49 1.52 -1.81
C TYR A 202 -7.13 2.90 -2.06
N VAL A 203 -8.21 2.97 -2.84
CA VAL A 203 -8.92 4.24 -3.09
C VAL A 203 -9.51 4.78 -1.78
N VAL A 204 -10.19 3.94 -1.00
CA VAL A 204 -10.80 4.38 0.25
C VAL A 204 -9.76 4.84 1.27
N ILE A 205 -8.66 4.08 1.40
CA ILE A 205 -7.52 4.46 2.26
C ILE A 205 -6.92 5.78 1.80
N SER A 206 -6.76 5.99 0.49
CA SER A 206 -6.18 7.23 -0.06
C SER A 206 -7.07 8.45 0.24
N ILE A 207 -8.38 8.31 0.09
CA ILE A 207 -9.31 9.40 0.39
C ILE A 207 -9.29 9.72 1.88
N TRP A 208 -9.33 8.71 2.76
CA TRP A 208 -9.32 8.93 4.21
C TRP A 208 -8.00 9.53 4.71
N THR A 209 -6.87 9.02 4.22
CA THR A 209 -5.55 9.57 4.59
C THR A 209 -5.39 11.01 4.11
N ALA A 210 -5.95 11.36 2.95
CA ALA A 210 -6.06 12.74 2.51
C ALA A 210 -6.85 13.63 3.47
N THR A 211 -7.99 13.17 4.01
CA THR A 211 -8.74 13.96 4.99
C THR A 211 -7.96 14.15 6.29
N LEU A 212 -7.23 13.12 6.75
CA LEU A 212 -6.35 13.22 7.91
C LEU A 212 -5.17 14.17 7.66
N GLY A 213 -4.60 14.14 6.46
CA GLY A 213 -3.51 15.02 6.06
C GLY A 213 -3.94 16.49 6.01
N LEU A 214 -5.11 16.78 5.45
CA LEU A 214 -5.68 18.13 5.44
C LEU A 214 -5.95 18.65 6.86
N ASP A 215 -6.42 17.80 7.77
CA ASP A 215 -6.64 18.17 9.17
C ASP A 215 -5.32 18.44 9.91
N LEU A 216 -4.31 17.61 9.64
CA LEU A 216 -2.97 17.76 10.22
C LEU A 216 -2.30 19.07 9.81
N MET A 217 -2.46 19.51 8.55
CA MET A 217 -1.87 20.76 8.06
C MET A 217 -2.50 22.03 8.64
N LYS A 218 -3.68 21.92 9.27
CA LYS A 218 -4.35 23.06 9.94
C LYS A 218 -3.86 23.31 11.35
N LYS A 219 -3.08 22.37 11.91
CA LYS A 219 -2.47 22.46 13.25
C LYS A 219 -1.06 23.03 13.15
#